data_AF-J4KSF5-F1
#
_entry.id   AF-J4KSF5-F1
#
_cell.length_a   1.000
_cell.length_b   1.000
_cell.length_c   1.000
_cell.angle_alpha   90.00
_cell.angle_beta   90.00
_cell.angle_gamma   90.00
#
_symmetry.space_group_name_H-M   'P 1'
#
loop_
_entity.id
_entity.type
_entity.pdbx_description
1 polymer ?
#
loop_
_entity_poly.entity_id
_entity_poly.type
_entity_poly.pdbx_seq_one_letter_code
_entity_poly.pdbx_strand_id
1 'polypeptide(L)'
;MTLYLSMLKEAINGNNSINVFRSNINFYDSAYIPSDYLPSTVERLKIYKVIDEVKTFDNLVKARLNLEDRCGKLPQEVQNLFKNEEIKIKCKVLKFSKIMSTSKQTKITIDLPIESKIQTKLINLITKNTSLFILKNNELIYKLNENDPSIRRSKINNILDDLL
;
A
#
# COMPACT_ATOMS: atom_id res chain seq x y z
N MET A 1 -20.34 21.26 -24.05
CA MET A 1 -19.21 21.12 -25.01
C MET A 1 -17.94 20.69 -24.28
N THR A 2 -18.00 19.57 -23.55
CA THR A 2 -16.91 19.04 -22.68
C THR A 2 -16.83 17.52 -22.73
N LEU A 3 -17.94 16.85 -23.05
CA LEU A 3 -18.01 15.39 -23.20
C LEU A 3 -17.23 14.89 -24.43
N TYR A 4 -17.33 15.59 -25.56
CA TYR A 4 -16.60 15.20 -26.78
C TYR A 4 -15.08 15.21 -26.55
N LEU A 5 -14.54 16.26 -25.93
CA LEU A 5 -13.11 16.32 -25.59
C LEU A 5 -12.69 15.27 -24.54
N SER A 6 -13.55 14.92 -23.57
CA SER A 6 -13.20 13.89 -22.58
C SER A 6 -13.14 12.51 -23.23
N MET A 7 -14.13 12.16 -24.07
CA MET A 7 -14.17 10.88 -24.79
C MET A 7 -13.06 10.76 -25.82
N LEU A 8 -12.70 11.87 -26.49
CA LEU A 8 -11.58 11.91 -27.43
C LEU A 8 -10.23 11.77 -26.69
N LYS A 9 -10.09 12.38 -25.51
CA LYS A 9 -8.88 12.24 -24.67
C LYS A 9 -8.73 10.81 -24.12
N GLU A 10 -9.84 10.16 -23.77
CA GLU A 10 -9.85 8.74 -23.39
C GLU A 10 -9.50 7.82 -24.56
N ALA A 11 -9.98 8.12 -25.77
CA ALA A 11 -9.71 7.33 -26.98
C ALA A 11 -8.28 7.55 -27.53
N ILE A 12 -7.72 8.76 -27.44
CA ILE A 12 -6.32 9.05 -27.83
C ILE A 12 -5.33 8.43 -26.84
N ASN A 13 -5.71 8.31 -25.55
CA ASN A 13 -5.01 7.48 -24.57
C ASN A 13 -5.27 5.98 -24.79
N GLY A 14 -5.53 5.58 -26.04
CA GLY A 14 -5.80 4.24 -26.48
C GLY A 14 -4.83 3.24 -25.85
N ASN A 15 -5.40 2.19 -25.27
CA ASN A 15 -4.70 1.00 -24.83
C ASN A 15 -3.41 1.28 -24.06
N ASN A 16 -3.56 1.93 -22.92
CA ASN A 16 -3.16 1.22 -21.73
C ASN A 16 -4.35 1.22 -20.78
N SER A 17 -5.12 0.13 -20.77
CA SER A 17 -5.38 -0.53 -19.50
C SER A 17 -4.01 -0.81 -18.89
N ILE A 18 -3.32 0.22 -18.39
CA ILE A 18 -2.33 0.05 -17.36
C ILE A 18 -3.19 -0.70 -16.37
N ASN A 19 -2.96 -1.99 -16.19
CA ASN A 19 -3.42 -2.67 -15.00
C ASN A 19 -2.77 -1.85 -13.90
N VAL A 20 -3.46 -0.80 -13.45
CA VAL A 20 -3.01 0.07 -12.39
C VAL A 20 -3.11 -0.88 -11.24
N PHE A 21 -1.99 -1.53 -10.95
CA PHE A 21 -1.93 -2.55 -9.97
C PHE A 21 -2.26 -1.89 -8.63
N ARG A 22 -3.52 -2.03 -8.24
CA ARG A 22 -4.08 -1.39 -7.07
C ARG A 22 -4.01 -2.40 -5.95
N SER A 23 -2.92 -2.33 -5.21
CA SER A 23 -2.79 -3.08 -3.96
C SER A 23 -3.78 -2.52 -2.94
N ASN A 24 -4.72 -3.35 -2.51
CA ASN A 24 -5.62 -2.99 -1.42
C ASN A 24 -4.98 -3.38 -0.08
N ILE A 25 -4.83 -2.41 0.82
CA ILE A 25 -4.19 -2.62 2.12
C ILE A 25 -5.17 -2.31 3.23
N ASN A 26 -5.35 -3.26 4.14
CA ASN A 26 -6.21 -3.12 5.30
C ASN A 26 -5.54 -3.73 6.54
N PHE A 27 -5.23 -2.87 7.53
CA PHE A 27 -4.70 -3.28 8.84
C PHE A 27 -5.77 -3.25 9.95
N TYR A 28 -7.03 -2.95 9.60
CA TYR A 28 -8.15 -2.73 10.52
C TYR A 28 -7.84 -1.68 11.59
N ASP A 29 -7.24 -0.57 11.16
CA ASP A 29 -6.89 0.58 12.00
C ASP A 29 -7.28 1.91 11.37
N SER A 30 -7.17 2.97 12.16
CA SER A 30 -7.40 4.34 11.70
C SER A 30 -6.25 4.79 10.81
N ALA A 31 -6.53 4.90 9.51
CA ALA A 31 -5.63 5.42 8.49
C ALA A 31 -6.38 6.43 7.63
N TYR A 32 -6.47 7.67 8.11
CA TYR A 32 -7.17 8.76 7.45
C TYR A 32 -6.63 10.12 7.92
N ILE A 33 -6.96 11.17 7.18
CA ILE A 33 -6.67 12.56 7.55
C ILE A 33 -7.87 13.09 8.36
N PRO A 34 -7.72 13.35 9.68
CA PRO A 34 -8.81 13.86 10.50
C PRO A 34 -9.14 15.32 10.15
N SER A 35 -10.40 15.70 10.34
CA SER A 35 -10.85 17.10 10.14
C SER A 35 -10.15 18.07 11.07
N ASP A 36 -9.75 17.62 12.26
CA ASP A 36 -9.06 18.47 13.24
C ASP A 36 -7.64 18.83 12.79
N TYR A 37 -7.03 17.99 11.94
CA TYR A 37 -5.69 18.24 11.38
C TYR A 37 -5.74 19.01 10.06
N LEU A 38 -6.69 18.68 9.18
CA LEU A 38 -6.92 19.39 7.93
C LEU A 38 -8.41 19.69 7.74
N PRO A 39 -8.90 20.84 8.26
CA PRO A 39 -10.32 21.17 8.30
C PRO A 39 -10.95 21.25 6.91
N SER A 40 -10.24 21.86 5.96
CA SER A 40 -10.71 22.04 4.58
C SER A 40 -10.89 20.69 3.87
N THR A 41 -12.13 20.32 3.60
CA THR A 41 -12.48 19.10 2.85
C THR A 41 -11.86 19.10 1.44
N VAL A 42 -11.85 20.26 0.77
CA VAL A 42 -11.28 20.40 -0.58
C VAL A 42 -9.77 20.13 -0.56
N GLU A 43 -9.05 20.64 0.44
CA GLU A 43 -7.62 20.37 0.58
C GLU A 43 -7.35 18.90 0.94
N ARG A 44 -8.16 18.30 1.82
CA ARG A 44 -8.07 16.87 2.14
C ARG A 44 -8.17 16.01 0.90
N LEU A 45 -9.15 16.28 0.03
CA LEU A 45 -9.31 15.54 -1.23
C LEU A 45 -8.13 15.73 -2.18
N LYS A 46 -7.56 16.94 -2.27
CA LYS A 46 -6.34 17.20 -3.04
C LYS A 46 -5.18 16.36 -2.52
N ILE A 47 -4.99 16.30 -1.21
CA ILE A 47 -3.93 15.51 -0.58
C ILE A 47 -4.13 14.02 -0.82
N TYR A 48 -5.35 13.49 -0.64
CA TYR A 48 -5.62 12.08 -0.97
C TYR A 48 -5.31 11.74 -2.43
N LYS A 49 -5.66 12.64 -3.36
CA LYS A 49 -5.34 12.46 -4.77
C LYS A 49 -3.82 12.44 -5.02
N VAL A 50 -3.09 13.38 -4.43
CA VAL A 50 -1.62 13.42 -4.54
C VAL A 50 -1.02 12.12 -4.01
N ILE A 51 -1.46 11.67 -2.84
CA ILE A 51 -0.99 10.43 -2.20
C ILE A 51 -1.25 9.21 -3.10
N ASP A 52 -2.44 9.08 -3.69
CA ASP A 52 -2.79 7.94 -4.57
C ASP A 52 -1.99 7.94 -5.89
N GLU A 53 -1.62 9.14 -6.38
CA GLU A 53 -0.82 9.31 -7.60
C GLU A 53 0.68 9.09 -7.38
N VAL A 54 1.15 9.02 -6.13
CA VAL A 54 2.57 8.78 -5.81
C VAL A 54 3.00 7.38 -6.26
N LYS A 55 4.11 7.35 -7.01
CA LYS A 55 4.72 6.10 -7.53
C LYS A 55 6.06 5.76 -6.89
N THR A 56 6.69 6.70 -6.21
CA THR A 56 8.05 6.57 -5.66
C THR A 56 8.07 6.97 -4.20
N PHE A 57 8.97 6.34 -3.44
CA PHE A 57 9.16 6.64 -2.03
C PHE A 57 9.56 8.11 -1.79
N ASP A 58 10.44 8.66 -2.64
CA ASP A 58 10.87 10.06 -2.56
C ASP A 58 9.70 11.06 -2.67
N ASN A 59 8.77 10.83 -3.61
CA ASN A 59 7.59 11.67 -3.75
C ASN A 59 6.62 11.54 -2.56
N LEU A 60 6.54 10.34 -1.96
CA LEU A 60 5.75 10.12 -0.75
C LEU A 60 6.32 10.91 0.43
N VAL A 61 7.65 10.89 0.60
CA VAL A 61 8.35 11.64 1.65
C VAL A 61 8.18 13.15 1.45
N LYS A 62 8.30 13.64 0.22
CA LYS A 62 8.04 15.06 -0.09
C LYS A 62 6.62 15.49 0.26
N ALA A 63 5.61 14.67 -0.08
CA ALA A 63 4.23 14.95 0.29
C ALA A 63 4.03 14.96 1.82
N ARG A 64 4.68 14.04 2.53
CA ARG A 64 4.68 13.98 4.00
C ARG A 64 5.29 15.23 4.62
N LEU A 65 6.49 15.63 4.18
CA LEU A 65 7.18 16.82 4.68
C LEU A 65 6.39 18.10 4.38
N ASN A 66 5.76 18.21 3.21
CA ASN A 66 4.91 19.36 2.90
C ASN A 66 3.70 19.46 3.84
N LEU A 67 3.07 18.34 4.20
CA LEU A 67 1.99 18.33 5.18
C LEU A 67 2.49 18.68 6.58
N GLU A 68 3.67 18.19 6.95
CA GLU A 68 4.26 18.46 8.27
C GLU A 68 4.66 19.93 8.42
N ASP A 69 5.22 20.53 7.38
CA ASP A 69 5.56 21.96 7.34
C ASP A 69 4.32 22.87 7.43
N ARG A 70 3.22 22.47 6.77
CA ARG A 70 1.98 23.26 6.72
C ARG A 70 1.07 23.09 7.94
N CYS A 71 0.96 21.87 8.45
CA CYS A 71 -0.03 21.50 9.47
C CYS A 71 0.63 21.08 10.80
N GLY A 72 1.96 21.03 10.86
CA GLY A 72 2.72 20.62 12.04
C GLY A 72 2.81 19.10 12.19
N LYS A 73 2.89 18.63 13.44
CA LYS A 73 3.13 17.21 13.73
C LYS A 73 2.00 16.34 13.20
N LEU A 74 2.36 15.32 12.42
CA LEU A 74 1.41 14.35 11.86
C LEU A 74 0.73 13.51 12.96
N PRO A 75 -0.62 13.49 13.04
CA PRO A 75 -1.37 12.57 13.89
C PRO A 75 -1.09 11.11 13.53
N GLN A 76 -1.38 10.21 14.47
CA GLN A 76 -1.12 8.78 14.28
C GLN A 76 -1.86 8.23 13.05
N GLU A 77 -3.09 8.66 12.82
CA GLU A 77 -3.95 8.25 11.69
C GLU A 77 -3.37 8.68 10.35
N VAL A 78 -2.72 9.85 10.30
CA VAL A 78 -2.06 10.36 9.10
C VAL A 78 -0.75 9.61 8.86
N GLN A 79 0.05 9.38 9.91
CA GLN A 79 1.26 8.55 9.81
C GLN A 79 0.93 7.14 9.30
N ASN A 80 -0.16 6.57 9.80
CA ASN A 80 -0.70 5.28 9.39
C ASN A 80 -1.07 5.26 7.89
N LEU A 81 -1.71 6.33 7.40
CA LEU A 81 -2.03 6.49 5.98
C LEU A 81 -0.76 6.48 5.12
N PHE A 82 0.26 7.26 5.48
CA PHE A 82 1.54 7.29 4.74
C PHE A 82 2.26 5.94 4.75
N LYS A 83 2.30 5.25 5.90
CA LYS A 83 2.89 3.90 5.99
C LYS A 83 2.16 2.89 5.11
N ASN A 84 0.83 2.98 5.03
CA ASN A 84 0.07 2.11 4.13
C ASN A 84 0.47 2.36 2.67
N GLU A 85 0.66 3.61 2.27
CA GLU A 85 1.06 3.97 0.90
C GLU A 85 2.48 3.55 0.57
N GLU A 86 3.42 3.64 1.52
CA GLU A 86 4.75 3.07 1.38
C GLU A 86 4.68 1.57 1.08
N ILE A 87 3.87 0.83 1.83
CA ILE A 87 3.64 -0.60 1.61
C ILE A 87 3.02 -0.82 0.23
N LYS A 88 2.06 0.00 -0.22
CA LYS A 88 1.47 -0.12 -1.57
C LYS A 88 2.52 0.03 -2.67
N ILE A 89 3.45 0.97 -2.52
CA ILE A 89 4.53 1.17 -3.50
C ILE A 89 5.39 -0.10 -3.60
N LYS A 90 5.77 -0.71 -2.48
CA LYS A 90 6.52 -1.98 -2.45
C LYS A 90 5.71 -3.14 -3.05
N CYS A 91 4.43 -3.24 -2.70
CA CYS A 91 3.52 -4.26 -3.24
C CYS A 91 3.35 -4.18 -4.76
N LYS A 92 3.40 -2.98 -5.35
CA LYS A 92 3.34 -2.82 -6.82
C LYS A 92 4.54 -3.49 -7.51
N VAL A 93 5.73 -3.39 -6.93
CA VAL A 93 6.94 -4.04 -7.45
C VAL A 93 6.85 -5.57 -7.27
N LEU A 94 6.36 -6.01 -6.11
CA LEU A 94 6.24 -7.44 -5.78
C LEU A 94 5.00 -8.13 -6.38
N LYS A 95 4.10 -7.39 -7.04
CA LYS A 95 2.79 -7.84 -7.54
C LYS A 95 1.91 -8.48 -6.45
N PHE A 96 1.83 -7.84 -5.28
CA PHE A 96 0.90 -8.21 -4.21
C PHE A 96 -0.41 -7.41 -4.29
N SER A 97 -1.51 -8.08 -4.63
CA SER A 97 -2.78 -7.44 -4.97
C SER A 97 -3.56 -7.01 -3.73
N LYS A 98 -3.37 -7.72 -2.61
CA LYS A 98 -4.10 -7.43 -1.38
C LYS A 98 -3.28 -7.79 -0.16
N ILE A 99 -3.30 -6.92 0.86
CA ILE A 99 -2.78 -7.19 2.19
C ILE A 99 -3.89 -6.95 3.20
N MET A 100 -4.29 -7.99 3.92
CA MET A 100 -5.23 -7.91 5.04
C MET A 100 -4.54 -8.39 6.30
N SER A 101 -4.25 -7.49 7.22
CA SER A 101 -3.66 -7.85 8.50
C SER A 101 -4.71 -7.81 9.60
N THR A 102 -4.89 -8.92 10.30
CA THR A 102 -5.71 -9.04 11.53
C THR A 102 -4.81 -9.32 12.72
N SER A 103 -5.33 -9.22 13.95
CA SER A 103 -4.55 -9.46 15.16
C SER A 103 -3.93 -10.86 15.25
N LYS A 104 -4.48 -11.85 14.53
CA LYS A 104 -4.02 -13.26 14.57
C LYS A 104 -3.18 -13.67 13.37
N GLN A 105 -3.41 -13.03 12.22
CA GLN A 105 -2.77 -13.39 10.96
C GLN A 105 -2.81 -12.25 9.95
N THR A 106 -1.84 -12.24 9.05
CA THR A 106 -1.82 -11.38 7.87
C THR A 106 -1.96 -12.25 6.62
N LYS A 107 -2.90 -11.89 5.75
CA LYS A 107 -3.11 -12.53 4.45
C LYS A 107 -2.61 -11.60 3.35
N ILE A 108 -1.78 -12.13 2.46
CA ILE A 108 -1.24 -11.42 1.32
C ILE A 108 -1.65 -12.19 0.07
N THR A 109 -2.47 -11.57 -0.78
CA THR A 109 -2.87 -12.14 -2.07
C THR A 109 -1.86 -11.72 -3.12
N ILE A 110 -1.36 -12.69 -3.88
CA ILE A 110 -0.32 -12.51 -4.90
C ILE A 110 -1.00 -12.58 -6.28
N ASP A 111 -0.69 -11.63 -7.14
CA ASP A 111 -1.14 -11.65 -8.54
C ASP A 111 -0.04 -12.26 -9.42
N LEU A 112 -0.39 -13.30 -10.16
CA LEU A 112 0.54 -14.00 -11.04
C LEU A 112 0.46 -13.41 -12.46
N PRO A 113 1.57 -13.33 -13.20
CA PRO A 113 2.88 -13.93 -12.89
C PRO A 113 3.81 -13.00 -12.09
N ILE A 114 4.47 -13.54 -11.06
CA ILE A 114 5.57 -12.88 -10.35
C ILE A 114 6.92 -13.21 -10.99
N GLU A 115 7.94 -12.37 -10.76
CA GLU A 115 9.30 -12.67 -11.22
C GLU A 115 9.88 -13.89 -10.51
N SER A 116 10.67 -14.70 -11.23
CA SER A 116 11.28 -15.93 -10.71
C SER A 116 12.18 -15.68 -9.48
N LYS A 117 12.89 -14.55 -9.43
CA LYS A 117 13.70 -14.14 -8.28
C LYS A 117 12.87 -13.96 -7.01
N ILE A 118 11.73 -13.26 -7.13
CA ILE A 118 10.80 -13.03 -6.02
C ILE A 118 10.18 -14.35 -5.58
N GLN A 119 9.82 -15.21 -6.55
CA GLN A 119 9.29 -16.54 -6.26
C GLN A 119 10.28 -17.39 -5.44
N THR A 120 11.57 -17.41 -5.80
CA THR A 120 12.60 -18.14 -5.03
C THR A 120 12.78 -17.56 -3.63
N LYS A 121 12.82 -16.23 -3.48
CA LYS A 121 12.90 -15.57 -2.16
C LYS A 121 11.68 -15.91 -1.28
N LEU A 122 10.48 -15.88 -1.87
CA LEU A 122 9.24 -16.20 -1.17
C LEU A 122 9.20 -17.67 -0.72
N ILE A 123 9.62 -18.61 -1.57
CA ILE A 123 9.76 -20.02 -1.22
C ILE A 123 10.78 -20.17 -0.08
N ASN A 124 11.95 -19.54 -0.19
CA ASN A 124 12.98 -19.59 0.86
C ASN A 124 12.48 -19.04 2.20
N LEU A 125 11.69 -17.97 2.21
CA LEU A 125 11.08 -17.43 3.43
C LEU A 125 10.09 -18.41 4.05
N ILE A 126 9.25 -19.05 3.23
CA ILE A 126 8.29 -20.07 3.70
C ILE A 126 9.04 -21.30 4.25
N THR A 127 10.11 -21.73 3.59
CA THR A 127 10.91 -22.89 4.02
C THR A 127 11.69 -22.60 5.31
N LYS A 128 12.22 -21.39 5.48
CA LYS A 128 12.90 -20.99 6.73
C LYS A 128 11.93 -20.87 7.90
N ASN A 129 10.69 -20.45 7.65
CA ASN A 129 9.70 -20.12 8.67
C ASN A 129 8.39 -20.91 8.47
N THR A 130 8.49 -22.22 8.24
CA THR A 130 7.35 -23.08 7.86
C THR A 130 6.23 -23.14 8.92
N SER A 131 6.54 -22.86 10.19
CA SER A 131 5.54 -22.77 11.26
C SER A 131 4.68 -21.49 11.19
N LEU A 132 5.21 -20.43 10.60
CA LEU A 132 4.59 -19.10 10.58
C LEU A 132 3.94 -18.75 9.23
N PHE A 133 4.42 -19.30 8.12
CA PHE A 133 3.90 -18.98 6.79
C PHE A 133 3.19 -20.17 6.14
N ILE A 134 2.05 -19.91 5.53
CA ILE A 134 1.26 -20.90 4.77
C ILE A 134 0.91 -20.28 3.42
N LEU A 135 1.29 -20.92 2.32
CA LEU A 135 0.87 -20.54 0.98
C LEU A 135 -0.28 -21.44 0.52
N LYS A 136 -1.46 -20.86 0.23
CA LYS A 136 -2.63 -21.57 -0.31
C LYS A 136 -3.28 -20.73 -1.40
N ASN A 137 -3.53 -21.29 -2.58
CA ASN A 137 -4.28 -20.63 -3.67
C ASN A 137 -3.80 -19.19 -3.96
N ASN A 138 -2.49 -18.97 -4.05
CA ASN A 138 -1.84 -17.66 -4.24
C ASN A 138 -2.04 -16.66 -3.09
N GLU A 139 -2.51 -17.12 -1.94
CA GLU A 139 -2.56 -16.36 -0.70
C GLU A 139 -1.46 -16.84 0.26
N LEU A 140 -0.57 -15.92 0.63
CA LEU A 140 0.40 -16.11 1.70
C LEU A 140 -0.23 -15.69 3.02
N ILE A 141 -0.39 -16.64 3.92
CA ILE A 141 -0.90 -16.43 5.28
C ILE A 141 0.29 -16.43 6.23
N TYR A 142 0.57 -15.27 6.81
CA TYR A 142 1.53 -15.10 7.90
C TYR A 142 0.81 -15.12 9.24
N LYS A 143 1.01 -16.18 10.02
CA LYS A 143 0.47 -16.33 11.38
C LYS A 143 1.26 -15.45 12.33
N LEU A 144 0.75 -14.26 12.60
CA LEU A 144 1.31 -13.31 13.53
C LEU A 144 0.24 -12.95 14.56
N ASN A 145 0.44 -13.38 15.80
CA ASN A 145 -0.42 -12.99 16.91
C ASN A 145 0.12 -11.69 17.53
N GLU A 146 -0.38 -10.56 17.04
CA GLU A 146 0.04 -9.22 17.47
C GLU A 146 -1.17 -8.29 17.46
N ASN A 147 -1.52 -7.72 18.61
CA ASN A 147 -2.69 -6.85 18.70
C ASN A 147 -2.41 -5.45 18.15
N ASP A 148 -1.17 -4.98 18.23
CA ASP A 148 -0.80 -3.63 17.81
C ASP A 148 -0.68 -3.51 16.27
N PRO A 149 -1.51 -2.69 15.60
CA PRO A 149 -1.44 -2.50 14.15
C PRO A 149 -0.15 -1.83 13.64
N SER A 150 0.49 -0.99 14.45
CA SER A 150 1.75 -0.32 14.10
C SER A 150 2.89 -1.32 14.05
N ILE A 151 2.95 -2.24 15.04
CA ILE A 151 3.95 -3.32 15.07
C ILE A 151 3.72 -4.27 13.89
N ARG A 152 2.46 -4.65 13.62
CA ARG A 152 2.12 -5.46 12.45
C ARG A 152 2.60 -4.82 11.15
N ARG A 153 2.35 -3.52 10.96
CA ARG A 153 2.84 -2.78 9.78
C ARG A 153 4.35 -2.80 9.65
N SER A 154 5.08 -2.56 10.74
CA SER A 154 6.54 -2.58 10.71
C SER A 154 7.08 -3.97 10.33
N LYS A 155 6.51 -5.04 10.90
CA LYS A 155 6.89 -6.42 10.58
C LYS A 155 6.65 -6.75 9.10
N ILE A 156 5.49 -6.34 8.55
CA ILE A 156 5.19 -6.52 7.13
C ILE A 156 6.13 -5.69 6.26
N ASN A 157 6.45 -4.46 6.64
CA ASN A 157 7.38 -3.62 5.87
C ASN A 157 8.76 -4.28 5.74
N ASN A 158 9.29 -4.82 6.85
CA ASN A 158 10.56 -5.54 6.85
C ASN A 158 10.54 -6.79 5.95
N ILE A 159 9.44 -7.56 5.99
CA ILE A 159 9.29 -8.73 5.10
C ILE A 159 9.29 -8.32 3.63
N LEU A 160 8.67 -7.18 3.30
CA LEU A 160 8.66 -6.66 1.93
C LEU A 160 10.03 -6.16 1.50
N ASP A 161 10.80 -5.55 2.40
CA ASP A 161 12.17 -5.11 2.12
C ASP A 161 13.12 -6.30 1.91
N ASP A 162 12.94 -7.41 2.64
CA ASP A 162 13.71 -8.65 2.41
C ASP A 162 13.40 -9.29 1.04
N LEU A 163 12.20 -9.05 0.51
CA LEU A 163 11.73 -9.59 -0.76
C LEU A 163 12.20 -8.78 -1.98
N LEU A 164 12.34 -7.46 -1.84
CA LEU A 164 12.90 -6.57 -2.88
C LEU A 164 14.39 -6.89 -3.11
#